data_AF-A0A1H2Q2S5-F1
#
_entry.id   AF-A0A1H2Q2S5-F1
#
_cell.length_a   1.000
_cell.length_b   1.000
_cell.length_c   1.000
_cell.angle_alpha   90.00
_cell.angle_beta   90.00
_cell.angle_gamma   90.00
#
_symmetry.space_group_name_H-M   'P 1'
#
loop_
_entity.id
_entity.type
_entity.pdbx_description
1 polymer ?
#
loop_
_entity_poly.entity_id
_entity_poly.type
_entity_poly.pdbx_seq_one_letter_code
_entity_poly.pdbx_strand_id
1 'polypeptide(L)' 'MIDTIKGTVSYAVLSFGGVLGIGEKLLAVPWKALKLDPENKRFLLNVDKDRLKDAPGLDKDHWPEWQCFFKYFGG' A
#
# COMPACT_ATOMS: atom_id res chain seq x y z
N MET A 1 8.04 2.15 -3.62
CA MET A 1 8.60 3.36 -4.26
C MET A 1 9.64 3.97 -3.33
N ILE A 2 10.78 4.40 -3.86
CA ILE A 2 11.85 5.03 -3.09
C ILE A 2 11.75 6.54 -3.27
N ASP A 3 11.73 7.28 -2.17
CA ASP A 3 11.97 8.73 -2.16
C ASP A 3 13.44 8.96 -2.51
N THR A 4 13.71 9.47 -3.71
CA THR A 4 15.07 9.68 -4.22
C THR A 4 15.76 10.89 -3.58
N ILE A 5 15.01 11.78 -2.92
CA ILE A 5 15.55 12.92 -2.19
C ILE A 5 16.04 12.47 -0.82
N LYS A 6 15.25 11.63 -0.13
CA LYS A 6 15.57 11.14 1.22
C LYS A 6 16.29 9.80 1.24
N GLY A 7 16.32 9.07 0.14
CA GLY A 7 16.87 7.71 0.05
C GLY A 7 16.10 6.67 0.86
N THR A 8 14.79 6.88 1.08
CA THR A 8 13.97 6.00 1.94
C THR A 8 12.80 5.39 1.19
N VAL A 9 12.29 4.25 1.66
CA VAL A 9 11.07 3.65 1.09
C VAL A 9 9.87 4.42 1.62
N SER A 10 9.13 5.07 0.72
CA SER A 10 7.94 5.85 1.09
C SER A 10 6.76 4.93 1.40
N TYR A 11 6.50 3.99 0.49
CA TYR A 11 5.39 3.05 0.59
C TYR A 11 5.63 1.80 -0.29
N ALA A 12 4.96 0.71 0.06
CA ALA A 12 4.82 -0.49 -0.74
C ALA A 12 3.48 -0.50 -1.49
N VAL A 13 3.39 -1.20 -2.61
CA VAL A 13 2.13 -1.43 -3.31
C VAL A 13 1.66 -2.84 -2.97
N LEU A 14 0.50 -2.95 -2.34
CA LEU A 14 -0.17 -4.21 -2.01
C LEU A 14 -1.25 -4.48 -3.06
N SER A 15 -1.15 -5.60 -3.77
CA SER A 15 -2.29 -6.14 -4.54
C SER A 15 -3.21 -6.90 -3.59
N PHE A 16 -4.49 -6.52 -3.58
CA PHE A 16 -5.51 -7.06 -2.69
C PHE A 16 -6.78 -7.38 -3.48
N GLY A 17 -7.29 -8.60 -3.32
CA GLY A 17 -8.47 -9.09 -4.04
C GLY A 17 -8.18 -9.58 -5.45
N GLY A 18 -9.21 -10.09 -6.11
CA GLY A 18 -9.15 -10.65 -7.46
C GLY A 18 -8.77 -12.13 -7.53
N VAL A 19 -8.99 -12.71 -8.71
CA VAL A 19 -8.52 -14.05 -9.09
C VAL A 19 -7.79 -13.89 -10.41
N LEU A 20 -6.51 -14.31 -10.48
CA LEU A 20 -5.69 -14.24 -11.70
C LEU A 20 -5.54 -12.83 -12.32
N GLY A 21 -5.46 -11.78 -11.49
CA GLY A 21 -5.24 -10.40 -11.96
C GLY A 21 -6.49 -9.66 -12.44
N ILE A 22 -7.65 -10.31 -12.44
CA ILE A 22 -8.94 -9.68 -12.75
C ILE A 22 -9.60 -9.24 -11.44
N GLY A 23 -9.94 -7.95 -11.34
CA GLY A 23 -10.53 -7.36 -10.14
C GLY A 23 -9.53 -7.18 -8.99
N GLU A 24 -8.21 -7.23 -9.28
CA GLU A 24 -7.20 -6.87 -8.28
C GLU A 24 -7.26 -5.37 -7.99
N LYS A 25 -7.13 -5.03 -6.71
CA LYS A 25 -7.07 -3.65 -6.24
C LYS A 25 -5.68 -3.39 -5.69
N LEU A 26 -5.06 -2.32 -6.17
CA LEU A 26 -3.75 -1.94 -5.66
C LEU A 26 -3.93 -0.92 -4.55
N LEU A 27 -3.23 -1.10 -3.45
CA LEU A 27 -3.28 -0.22 -2.31
C LEU A 27 -1.84 0.22 -2.01
N ALA A 28 -1.59 1.52 -1.93
CA ALA A 28 -0.33 1.97 -1.35
C ALA A 28 -0.41 1.75 0.18
N VAL A 29 0.67 1.23 0.73
CA VAL A 29 0.82 0.94 2.16
C VAL A 29 2.06 1.66 2.65
N PRO A 30 1.94 2.60 3.60
CA PRO A 30 3.09 3.30 4.16
C PRO A 30 4.12 2.31 4.73
N TRP A 31 5.41 2.55 4.47
CA TRP A 31 6.46 1.65 4.97
C TRP A 31 6.40 1.47 6.50
N LYS A 32 6.05 2.53 7.23
CA LYS A 32 5.89 2.53 8.69
C LYS A 32 4.74 1.65 9.20
N ALA A 33 3.76 1.31 8.37
CA ALA A 33 2.64 0.44 8.73
C ALA A 33 2.99 -1.04 8.60
N LEU A 34 4.06 -1.37 7.87
CA LEU A 34 4.54 -2.73 7.67
C LEU A 34 5.50 -3.11 8.79
N LYS A 35 5.25 -4.25 9.41
CA LYS A 35 6.20 -4.89 10.32
C LYS A 35 6.89 -6.04 9.61
N LEU A 36 8.22 -6.06 9.63
CA LEU A 36 8.99 -7.18 9.09
C LEU A 36 8.92 -8.36 10.07
N ASP A 37 8.60 -9.54 9.56
CA ASP A 37 8.66 -10.84 10.24
C ASP A 37 9.77 -11.64 9.56
N PRO A 38 11.02 -11.56 10.06
CA PRO A 38 12.19 -12.18 9.42
C PRO A 38 12.13 -13.71 9.44
N GLU A 39 11.55 -14.28 10.50
CA GLU A 39 11.42 -15.72 10.69
C GLU A 39 10.58 -16.34 9.58
N ASN A 40 9.44 -15.71 9.27
CA ASN A 40 8.54 -16.17 8.21
C ASN A 40 8.79 -15.48 6.86
N LYS A 41 9.84 -14.65 6.75
CA LYS A 41 10.23 -13.90 5.55
C LYS A 41 9.05 -13.12 4.91
N ARG A 42 8.23 -12.48 5.73
CA ARG A 42 7.01 -11.77 5.29
C ARG A 42 6.88 -10.40 5.97
N PHE A 43 5.99 -9.58 5.41
CA PHE A 43 5.54 -8.36 6.07
C PHE A 43 4.16 -8.56 6.68
N LEU A 44 4.00 -8.07 7.90
CA LEU A 44 2.74 -8.04 8.62
C LEU A 44 2.16 -6.63 8.53
N LEU A 45 0.92 -6.53 8.04
CA LEU A 45 0.15 -5.31 8.03
C LEU A 45 -1.02 -5.48 9.00
N ASN A 46 -1.01 -4.70 10.09
CA ASN A 46 -2.08 -4.74 11.08
C ASN A 46 -3.22 -3.79 10.68
N VAL A 47 -4.05 -4.24 9.75
CA VAL A 47 -5.21 -3.49 9.25
C VAL A 47 -6.39 -4.43 9.08
N ASP A 48 -7.59 -3.92 9.30
CA ASP A 48 -8.80 -4.68 9.07
C ASP A 48 -8.98 -4.98 7.58
N LYS A 49 -9.39 -6.21 7.26
CA LYS A 49 -9.61 -6.64 5.87
C LYS A 49 -10.73 -5.85 5.21
N ASP A 50 -11.75 -5.44 5.95
CA ASP A 50 -12.86 -4.67 5.39
C ASP A 50 -12.40 -3.25 5.00
N ARG A 51 -11.48 -2.67 5.79
CA ARG A 51 -10.83 -1.40 5.40
C ARG A 51 -10.01 -1.54 4.11
N LEU A 52 -9.41 -2.70 3.84
CA LEU A 52 -8.69 -2.93 2.58
C LEU A 52 -9.64 -3.08 1.38
N LYS A 53 -10.81 -3.69 1.58
CA LYS A 53 -11.85 -3.76 0.53
C LYS A 53 -12.34 -2.37 0.15
N ASP A 54 -12.61 -1.53 1.15
CA ASP A 54 -13.20 -0.20 0.95
C ASP A 54 -12.18 0.89 0.59
N ALA A 55 -10.90 0.73 0.96
CA ALA A 55 -9.85 1.72 0.70
C ALA A 55 -9.74 2.04 -0.79
N PRO A 56 -9.60 3.29 -1.24
CA PRO A 56 -9.49 3.61 -2.67
C PRO A 56 -8.29 2.90 -3.30
N GLY A 57 -8.51 2.29 -4.47
CA GLY A 57 -7.45 1.64 -5.23
C GLY A 57 -6.54 2.66 -5.90
N LEU A 58 -5.27 2.33 -6.06
CA LEU A 58 -4.38 3.00 -6.98
C LEU A 58 -4.72 2.57 -8.40
N ASP A 59 -4.91 3.54 -9.27
CA ASP A 59 -4.92 3.32 -10.70
C ASP A 59 -3.47 3.22 -11.19
N LYS A 60 -3.12 2.13 -11.89
CA LYS A 60 -1.79 1.95 -12.49
C LYS A 60 -1.53 2.98 -13.59
N ASP A 61 -2.59 3.43 -14.26
CA ASP A 61 -2.53 4.34 -15.40
C ASP A 61 -2.54 5.81 -14.95
N HIS A 62 -3.09 6.08 -13.76
CA HIS A 62 -3.10 7.40 -13.12
C HIS A 62 -2.52 7.32 -11.71
N TRP A 63 -1.20 7.29 -11.63
CA TRP A 63 -0.53 7.32 -10.34
C TRP A 63 -0.85 8.64 -9.63
N PRO A 64 -1.51 8.64 -8.45
CA PRO A 64 -1.84 9.88 -7.77
C PRO A 64 -0.56 10.59 -7.38
N GLU A 65 -0.43 11.85 -7.81
CA GLU A 65 0.65 12.70 -7.33
C GLU A 65 0.60 12.76 -5.80
N TRP A 66 1.78 12.70 -5.19
CA TRP A 66 2.10 12.38 -3.79
C TRP A 66 1.25 13.06 -2.70
N GLN A 67 0.52 14.13 -3.01
CA GLN A 67 -0.26 14.92 -2.06
C GLN A 67 -1.61 14.28 -1.67
N CYS A 68 -2.23 13.47 -2.51
CA CYS A 68 -3.58 12.95 -2.23
C CYS A 68 -3.58 11.74 -1.27
N PHE A 69 -2.48 10.98 -1.23
CA PHE A 69 -2.38 9.71 -0.51
C PHE A 69 -2.32 9.84 1.02
N PHE A 70 -1.66 10.89 1.53
CA PHE A 70 -1.54 11.11 2.98
C PHE A 70 -2.87 11.44 3.67
N LYS A 71 -3.89 11.92 2.93
CA LYS A 71 -5.21 12.26 3.47
C LYS A 71 -6.00 11.05 3.98
N TYR A 72 -5.72 9.83 3.49
CA TYR A 72 -6.51 8.63 3.80
C TYR A 72 -5.96 7.80 4.97
N PHE A 73 -4.71 8.02 5.38
CA PHE A 73 -4.04 7.24 6.42
C PHE A 73 -3.70 8.04 7.69
N GLY A 74 -4.14 9.31 7.81
CA GLY A 74 -3.95 10.08 9.04
C GLY A 74 -4.46 11.52 8.98
N GLY A 75 -5.62 11.73 9.61
CA GLY A 75 -6.04 12.93 10.32
C GLY A 75 -6.66 12.46 11.63
#